data_AF-A0A257Q2E4-F1
#
_entry.id   AF-A0A257Q2E4-F1
#
_cell.length_a   1.000
_cell.length_b   1.000
_cell.length_c   1.000
_cell.angle_alpha   90.00
_cell.angle_beta   90.00
_cell.angle_gamma   90.00
#
_symmetry.space_group_name_H-M   'P 1'
#
loop_
_entity.id
_entity.type
_entity.pdbx_description
1 polymer ?
#
loop_
_entity_poly.entity_id
_entity_poly.type
_entity_poly.pdbx_seq_one_letter_code
_entity_poly.pdbx_strand_id
1 'polypeptide(L)' 'MSDVKKVVLAYSGGLDTSVILKWLQDTYRCEVITFTADLGQGEELEPARKKALQFGIKPEHI' A
#
# COMPACT_ATOMS: atom_id res chain seq x y z
N MET A 1 -22.95 2.10 -10.36
CA MET A 1 -21.73 2.52 -9.64
C MET A 1 -20.55 1.98 -10.41
N SER A 2 -19.55 2.82 -10.69
CA SER A 2 -18.34 2.41 -11.42
C SER A 2 -17.55 1.42 -10.56
N ASP A 3 -17.21 0.27 -11.13
CA ASP A 3 -16.39 -0.74 -10.44
C ASP A 3 -14.98 -0.17 -10.20
N VAL A 4 -14.50 -0.19 -8.95
CA VAL A 4 -13.20 0.41 -8.60
C VAL A 4 -12.11 -0.53 -9.07
N LYS A 5 -11.38 -0.14 -10.12
CA LYS A 5 -10.35 -1.01 -10.73
C LYS A 5 -8.95 -0.85 -10.13
N LYS A 6 -8.61 0.36 -9.67
CA LYS A 6 -7.27 0.70 -9.18
C LYS A 6 -7.35 1.79 -8.11
N VAL A 7 -6.53 1.65 -7.06
CA VAL A 7 -6.42 2.59 -5.94
C VAL A 7 -4.95 2.90 -5.67
N VAL A 8 -4.65 4.17 -5.39
CA VAL A 8 -3.37 4.58 -4.80
C VAL A 8 -3.60 4.80 -3.30
N LEU A 9 -2.85 4.09 -2.47
CA LEU A 9 -2.91 4.17 -1.01
C LEU A 9 -1.66 4.89 -0.48
N ALA A 10 -1.86 5.99 0.23
CA ALA A 10 -0.81 6.55 1.08
C ALA A 10 -0.50 5.53 2.18
N TYR A 11 0.68 4.94 2.12
CA TYR A 11 1.07 3.77 2.90
C TYR A 11 2.29 4.09 3.75
N SER A 12 2.14 4.10 5.06
CA SER A 12 3.25 4.36 6.00
C SER A 12 3.99 3.10 6.44
N GLY A 13 3.50 1.91 6.10
CA GLY A 13 4.00 0.65 6.69
C GLY A 13 3.44 0.36 8.09
N GLY A 14 2.67 1.29 8.67
CA GLY A 14 2.00 1.11 9.97
C GLY A 14 0.95 -0.01 9.96
N LEU A 15 0.46 -0.37 11.15
CA LEU A 15 -0.59 -1.39 11.29
C LEU A 15 -1.85 -1.00 10.51
N ASP A 16 -2.34 0.22 10.72
CA ASP A 16 -3.61 0.69 10.15
C ASP A 16 -3.57 0.68 8.62
N THR A 17 -2.54 1.26 8.01
CA THR A 17 -2.41 1.27 6.55
C THR A 17 -2.19 -0.12 5.96
N SER A 18 -1.63 -1.07 6.72
CA SER A 18 -1.48 -2.48 6.30
C SER A 18 -2.81 -3.22 6.32
N VAL A 19 -3.64 -2.99 7.34
CA VAL A 19 -5.00 -3.54 7.38
C VAL A 19 -5.85 -2.96 6.25
N ILE A 20 -5.76 -1.64 6.01
CA ILE A 20 -6.46 -0.97 4.91
C ILE A 20 -6.05 -1.55 3.55
N LEU A 21 -4.75 -1.73 3.32
CA LEU A 21 -4.23 -2.35 2.09
C LEU A 21 -4.90 -3.70 1.84
N LYS A 22 -4.90 -4.58 2.85
CA LYS A 22 -5.51 -5.91 2.73
C LYS A 22 -7.03 -5.83 2.53
N TRP A 23 -7.69 -4.92 3.24
CA TRP A 23 -9.13 -4.70 3.11
C TRP A 23 -9.53 -4.21 1.71
N LEU A 24 -8.73 -3.33 1.08
CA LEU A 24 -8.96 -2.87 -0.29
C LEU A 24 -8.85 -4.03 -1.30
N GLN A 25 -7.85 -4.90 -1.13
CA GLN A 25 -7.69 -6.09 -1.97
C GLN A 25 -8.89 -7.03 -1.84
N ASP A 26 -9.37 -7.29 -0.62
CA ASP A 26 -10.44 -8.27 -0.38
C ASP A 26 -11.83 -7.73 -0.74
N THR A 27 -12.09 -6.45 -0.44
CA THR A 27 -13.41 -5.81 -0.62
C THR A 27 -13.65 -5.39 -2.05
N TYR A 28 -12.67 -4.74 -2.67
CA TYR A 28 -12.81 -4.18 -4.02
C TYR A 28 -12.18 -5.07 -5.09
N ARG A 29 -11.36 -6.05 -4.73
CA ARG A 29 -10.65 -6.93 -5.69
C ARG A 29 -9.94 -6.12 -6.78
N CYS A 30 -9.39 -4.98 -6.38
CA CYS A 30 -8.82 -3.97 -7.25
C CYS A 30 -7.29 -3.98 -7.16
N GLU A 31 -6.62 -3.37 -8.14
CA GLU A 31 -5.17 -3.18 -8.09
C GLU A 31 -4.83 -2.06 -7.10
N VAL A 32 -4.01 -2.37 -6.10
CA VAL A 32 -3.54 -1.40 -5.10
C VAL A 32 -2.10 -1.00 -5.42
N ILE A 33 -1.86 0.31 -5.48
CA ILE A 33 -0.53 0.93 -5.58
C ILE A 33 -0.25 1.60 -4.24
N THR A 34 0.90 1.37 -3.64
CA THR A 34 1.30 2.06 -2.41
C THR A 34 2.16 3.27 -2.73
N PHE A 35 1.96 4.35 -2.00
CA PHE A 35 2.81 5.53 -2.05
C PHE A 35 3.31 5.84 -0.64
N THR A 36 4.63 5.86 -0.48
CA THR A 36 5.30 6.24 0.77
C THR A 36 6.19 7.44 0.49
N ALA A 37 6.02 8.50 1.26
CA ALA A 37 6.81 9.73 1.12
C ALA A 37 7.81 9.84 2.27
N ASP A 38 9.05 10.22 1.97
CA ASP A 38 9.98 10.67 3.00
C ASP A 38 9.66 12.12 3.39
N LEU A 39 9.29 12.32 4.65
CA LEU A 39 9.02 13.66 5.21
C LEU A 39 10.06 14.05 6.28
N GLY A 40 11.22 13.36 6.30
CA GLY A 40 12.28 13.58 7.29
C GLY A 40 12.36 12.51 8.38
N GLN A 41 11.65 11.39 8.22
CA GLN A 41 11.72 10.24 9.15
C GLN A 41 12.88 9.28 8.83
N GLY A 42 13.47 9.36 7.63
CA GLY A 42 14.76 8.76 7.26
C GLY A 42 14.80 7.23 7.13
N GLU A 43 14.19 6.47 8.02
CA GLU A 43 14.36 5.00 8.10
C GLU A 43 13.09 4.18 7.79
N GLU A 44 11.91 4.82 7.64
CA GLU A 44 10.64 4.09 7.49
C GLU A 44 10.31 3.63 6.06
N LEU A 45 11.00 4.14 5.04
CA LEU A 45 10.71 3.83 3.63
C LEU A 45 10.98 2.37 3.27
N GLU A 46 12.17 1.87 3.62
CA GLU A 46 12.55 0.48 3.29
C GLU A 46 11.72 -0.56 4.06
N PRO A 47 11.45 -0.39 5.37
CA PRO A 47 10.48 -1.22 6.08
C PRO A 47 9.09 -1.20 5.46
N ALA A 48 8.56 -0.03 5.08
CA ALA A 48 7.26 0.09 4.42
C ALA A 48 7.27 -0.65 3.07
N ARG A 49 8.30 -0.45 2.24
CA ARG A 49 8.48 -1.15 0.96
C ARG A 49 8.49 -2.67 1.13
N LYS A 50 9.31 -3.19 2.06
CA LYS A 50 9.38 -4.64 2.35
C LYS A 50 8.04 -5.19 2.79
N LYS A 51 7.31 -4.44 3.61
CA LYS A 51 5.99 -4.85 4.09
C LYS A 51 4.96 -4.86 2.95
N ALA A 52 4.93 -3.84 2.09
CA ALA A 52 4.06 -3.83 0.92
C ALA A 52 4.30 -5.03 -0.01
N LEU A 53 5.56 -5.43 -0.23
CA LEU A 53 5.91 -6.65 -0.97
C LEU A 53 5.35 -7.91 -0.30
N GLN A 54 5.43 -8.02 1.03
CA GLN A 54 4.86 -9.15 1.78
C GLN A 54 3.33 -9.23 1.65
N PHE A 55 2.66 -8.09 1.48
CA PHE A 55 1.22 -8.01 1.21
C PHE A 55 0.85 -8.22 -0.29
N GLY A 56 1.81 -8.61 -1.12
CA GLY A 56 1.58 -8.99 -2.52
C GLY A 56 1.49 -7.82 -3.50
N ILE A 57 1.92 -6.61 -3.09
CA ILE A 57 2.06 -5.49 -4.03
C ILE A 57 3.25 -5.74 -4.96
N LYS A 58 3.07 -5.45 -6.25
CA LYS A 58 4.12 -5.63 -7.26
C LYS A 58 5.24 -4.59 -7.07
N PRO A 59 6.52 -4.91 -7.33
CA PRO A 59 7.63 -3.97 -7.19
C PRO A 59 7.45 -2.66 -7.96
N GLU A 60 6.80 -2.68 -9.11
CA GLU A 60 6.48 -1.50 -9.94
C GLU A 60 5.34 -0.62 -9.38
N HIS A 61 4.68 -1.06 -8.30
CA HIS A 61 3.55 -0.39 -7.65
C HIS A 61 3.84 0.03 -6.20
N ILE A 62 5.13 0.17 -5.84
CA ILE A 62 5.62 0.59 -4.52
C ILE A 62 6.55 1.78 -4.64
#